data_AF-A0A920EH03-F1
#
_entry.id   AF-A0A920EH03-F1
#
_cell.length_a   1.000
_cell.length_b   1.000
_cell.length_c   1.000
_cell.angle_alpha   90.00
_cell.angle_beta   90.00
_cell.angle_gamma   90.00
#
_symmetry.space_group_name_H-M   'P 1'
#
loop_
_entity.id
_entity.type
_entity.pdbx_description
1 polymer ?
#
loop_
_entity_poly.entity_id
_entity_poly.type
_entity_poly.pdbx_seq_one_letter_code
_entity_poly.pdbx_strand_id
1 'polypeptide(L)'
;MYTVNSALRDIQSGKCRLAVVGNSEAPITPEMSEGLSSMSALVTEDGLRRIDGVEKVDWRLASRPFGENCGFTLAEASQYIVLMDDRLALELGTVIYGGFPGTFINADGIKKSISAPGPGNFLCFSRAVSSASNLVGHDVIKKNSFVHAHGSSTPANRVTESDVLDRTAQAFNIFDWPVTAIKSYVGHSMAAASGDQVISALGTFSYQIIPGIKTINKVADDVNQERLEFLLGDRNCEADPMHVAFINSKGFGGNNASGYIISPQKVEELLARKYDDDMLADYNEKRIVLCKVRRRMKSKLREQSWMSLINLVKIRLMNLISTSHLME
;
A
#
# COMPACT_ATOMS: atom_id res chain seq x y z
N MET A 1 1.07 7.11 -2.67
CA MET A 1 0.74 7.93 -1.48
C MET A 1 0.62 9.42 -1.77
N TYR A 2 1.53 10.07 -2.50
CA TYR A 2 1.45 11.51 -2.79
C TYR A 2 0.18 11.87 -3.57
N THR A 3 -0.18 11.07 -4.57
CA THR A 3 -1.42 11.19 -5.36
C THR A 3 -2.68 11.08 -4.48
N VAL A 4 -2.69 10.12 -3.54
CA VAL A 4 -3.76 9.97 -2.53
C VAL A 4 -3.85 11.22 -1.65
N ASN A 5 -2.73 11.75 -1.15
CA ASN A 5 -2.71 12.97 -0.33
C ASN A 5 -3.33 14.16 -1.07
N SER A 6 -3.00 14.36 -2.35
CA SER A 6 -3.59 15.43 -3.15
C SER A 6 -5.11 15.28 -3.28
N ALA A 7 -5.58 14.07 -3.61
CA ALA A 7 -7.03 13.82 -3.72
C ALA A 7 -7.76 13.98 -2.40
N LEU A 8 -7.16 13.54 -1.28
CA LEU A 8 -7.76 13.75 0.04
C LEU A 8 -7.90 15.24 0.37
N ARG A 9 -6.89 16.05 0.06
CA ARG A 9 -6.97 17.51 0.25
C ARG A 9 -8.06 18.14 -0.63
N ASP A 10 -8.18 17.71 -1.88
CA ASP A 10 -9.19 18.25 -2.79
C ASP A 10 -10.62 17.83 -2.38
N ILE A 11 -10.81 16.59 -1.90
CA ILE A 11 -12.09 16.13 -1.35
C ILE A 11 -12.43 16.86 -0.05
N GLN A 12 -11.49 16.95 0.89
CA GLN A 12 -11.70 17.61 2.19
C GLN A 12 -11.94 19.12 2.07
N SER A 13 -11.37 19.76 1.05
CA SER A 13 -11.62 21.19 0.76
C SER A 13 -12.87 21.45 -0.10
N GLY A 14 -13.58 20.39 -0.52
CA GLY A 14 -14.78 20.50 -1.34
C GLY A 14 -14.54 20.81 -2.81
N LYS A 15 -13.29 20.76 -3.30
CA LYS A 15 -12.96 21.01 -4.71
C LYS A 15 -13.45 19.88 -5.64
N CYS A 16 -13.45 18.65 -5.15
CA CYS A 16 -14.04 17.52 -5.85
C CYS A 16 -14.76 16.59 -4.87
N ARG A 17 -15.71 15.82 -5.38
CA ARG A 17 -16.49 14.83 -4.62
C ARG A 17 -16.06 13.39 -4.92
N LEU A 18 -15.36 13.20 -6.04
CA LEU A 18 -14.85 11.93 -6.53
C LEU A 18 -13.46 12.15 -7.14
N ALA A 19 -12.52 11.27 -6.81
CA ALA A 19 -11.20 11.25 -7.41
C ALA A 19 -10.79 9.81 -7.79
N VAL A 20 -10.29 9.64 -9.02
CA VAL A 20 -9.61 8.40 -9.42
C VAL A 20 -8.12 8.63 -9.21
N VAL A 21 -7.52 7.86 -8.30
CA VAL A 21 -6.10 8.01 -7.96
C VAL A 21 -5.34 6.72 -8.13
N GLY A 22 -4.14 6.81 -8.67
CA GLY A 22 -3.34 5.65 -8.96
C GLY A 22 -2.07 5.99 -9.71
N ASN A 23 -1.32 4.96 -10.04
CA ASN A 23 -0.06 5.03 -10.77
C ASN A 23 0.05 3.80 -11.68
N SER A 24 0.75 3.96 -12.80
CA SER A 24 1.08 2.89 -13.73
C SER A 24 2.56 2.97 -14.07
N GLU A 25 3.26 1.87 -13.88
CA GLU A 25 4.71 1.76 -14.07
C GLU A 25 5.04 0.45 -14.79
N ALA A 26 5.87 0.54 -15.83
CA ALA A 26 6.40 -0.60 -16.57
C ALA A 26 7.92 -0.44 -16.77
N PRO A 27 8.71 -0.45 -15.68
CA PRO A 27 10.12 -0.07 -15.70
C PRO A 27 11.05 -1.23 -16.05
N ILE A 28 10.54 -2.42 -16.41
CA ILE A 28 11.35 -3.59 -16.71
C ILE A 28 11.96 -3.43 -18.11
N THR A 29 12.93 -2.53 -18.21
CA THR A 29 13.72 -2.29 -19.41
C THR A 29 15.21 -2.41 -19.07
N PRO A 30 16.08 -2.71 -20.06
CA PRO A 30 17.52 -2.81 -19.84
C PRO A 30 18.10 -1.53 -19.21
N GLU A 31 17.68 -0.36 -19.67
CA GLU A 31 18.21 0.95 -19.23
C GLU A 31 17.88 1.22 -17.77
N MET A 32 16.63 0.95 -17.36
CA MET A 32 16.21 1.09 -15.96
C MET A 32 16.93 0.09 -15.06
N SER A 33 17.11 -1.14 -15.54
CA SER A 33 17.80 -2.19 -14.81
C SER A 33 19.28 -1.85 -14.62
N GLU A 34 19.95 -1.36 -15.66
CA GLU A 34 21.36 -0.92 -15.62
C GLU A 34 21.55 0.29 -14.72
N GLY A 35 20.69 1.31 -14.83
CA GLY A 35 20.77 2.52 -14.01
C GLY A 35 20.62 2.21 -12.51
N LEU A 36 19.65 1.39 -12.13
CA LEU A 36 19.44 0.99 -10.74
C LEU A 36 20.51 0.00 -10.24
N SER A 37 21.06 -0.84 -11.11
CA SER A 37 22.21 -1.71 -10.80
C SER A 37 23.48 -0.89 -10.55
N SER A 38 23.69 0.18 -11.31
CA SER A 38 24.82 1.12 -11.13
C SER A 38 24.76 1.85 -9.78
N MET A 39 23.55 2.03 -9.23
CA MET A 39 23.34 2.53 -7.87
C MET A 39 23.47 1.45 -6.79
N SER A 40 23.76 0.20 -7.16
CA SER A 40 23.74 -0.98 -6.28
C SER A 40 22.43 -1.13 -5.51
N ALA A 41 21.31 -0.75 -6.15
CA ALA A 41 19.99 -0.77 -5.52
C ALA A 41 19.23 -2.07 -5.76
N LEU A 42 19.52 -2.75 -6.87
CA LEU A 42 18.87 -3.99 -7.26
C LEU A 42 19.52 -5.22 -6.63
N VAL A 43 18.68 -6.24 -6.41
CA VAL A 43 19.15 -7.59 -6.11
C VAL A 43 20.00 -8.14 -7.26
N THR A 44 21.09 -8.85 -6.95
CA THR A 44 21.97 -9.47 -7.94
C THR A 44 22.10 -10.98 -7.71
N GLU A 45 22.44 -11.73 -8.76
CA GLU A 45 22.68 -13.18 -8.65
C GLU A 45 23.82 -13.46 -7.66
N ASP A 46 24.96 -12.77 -7.78
CA ASP A 46 26.09 -12.93 -6.86
C ASP A 46 25.74 -12.57 -5.42
N GLY A 47 24.88 -11.57 -5.21
CA GLY A 47 24.38 -11.20 -3.89
C GLY A 47 23.56 -12.34 -3.27
N LEU A 48 22.65 -12.93 -4.03
CA LEU A 48 21.82 -14.06 -3.56
C LEU A 48 22.65 -15.33 -3.35
N ARG A 49 23.57 -15.66 -4.25
CA ARG A 49 24.53 -16.79 -4.09
C ARG A 49 25.32 -16.66 -2.80
N ARG A 50 25.80 -15.46 -2.47
CA ARG A 50 26.55 -15.19 -1.24
C ARG A 50 25.70 -15.37 0.01
N ILE A 51 24.46 -14.89 -0.01
CA ILE A 51 23.52 -15.02 1.12
C ILE A 51 23.17 -16.48 1.37
N ASP A 52 22.85 -17.23 0.30
CA ASP A 52 22.34 -18.59 0.41
C ASP A 52 23.45 -19.65 0.48
N GLY A 53 24.68 -19.30 0.08
CA GLY A 53 25.77 -20.27 -0.06
C GLY A 53 25.54 -21.30 -1.16
N VAL A 54 24.83 -20.91 -2.23
CA VAL A 54 24.45 -21.79 -3.36
C VAL A 54 25.01 -21.31 -4.69
N GLU A 55 25.20 -22.23 -5.64
CA GLU A 55 25.56 -21.88 -7.02
C GLU A 55 24.35 -21.42 -7.85
N LYS A 56 23.18 -22.02 -7.62
CA LYS A 56 21.95 -21.73 -8.38
C LYS A 56 20.92 -21.03 -7.50
N VAL A 57 20.55 -19.82 -7.90
CA VAL A 57 19.59 -18.96 -7.21
C VAL A 57 18.14 -19.34 -7.55
N ASP A 58 17.25 -19.36 -6.55
CA ASP A 58 15.80 -19.33 -6.78
C ASP A 58 15.31 -17.88 -6.83
N TRP A 59 15.03 -17.40 -8.04
CA TRP A 59 14.55 -16.04 -8.29
C TRP A 59 13.17 -15.74 -7.69
N ARG A 60 12.38 -16.77 -7.34
CA ARG A 60 11.09 -16.56 -6.64
C ARG A 60 11.29 -16.01 -5.23
N LEU A 61 12.47 -16.20 -4.65
CA LEU A 61 12.85 -15.71 -3.32
C LEU A 61 13.75 -14.47 -3.39
N ALA A 62 13.85 -13.80 -4.54
CA ALA A 62 14.80 -12.70 -4.71
C ALA A 62 14.48 -11.46 -3.85
N SER A 63 13.19 -11.18 -3.63
CA SER A 63 12.75 -10.07 -2.78
C SER A 63 12.54 -10.57 -1.36
N ARG A 64 13.44 -10.20 -0.44
CA ARG A 64 13.53 -10.67 0.95
C ARG A 64 13.40 -9.52 1.97
N PRO A 65 12.27 -8.80 2.04
CA PRO A 65 12.07 -7.75 3.03
C PRO A 65 12.38 -8.25 4.45
N PHE A 66 13.18 -7.50 5.20
CA PHE A 66 13.56 -7.79 6.59
C PHE A 66 14.36 -9.10 6.86
N GLY A 67 14.59 -9.95 5.87
CA GLY A 67 15.54 -11.07 6.00
C GLY A 67 16.94 -10.71 5.52
N GLU A 68 17.78 -11.74 5.35
CA GLU A 68 19.04 -11.58 4.62
C GLU A 68 18.78 -11.24 3.16
N ASN A 69 19.21 -10.05 2.75
CA ASN A 69 18.86 -9.46 1.46
C ASN A 69 20.01 -8.59 0.91
N CYS A 70 19.95 -8.28 -0.38
CA CYS A 70 21.03 -7.58 -1.08
C CYS A 70 20.55 -6.54 -2.09
N GLY A 71 19.27 -6.16 -2.07
CA GLY A 71 18.70 -5.21 -3.03
C GLY A 71 17.22 -5.48 -3.30
N PHE A 72 16.54 -4.50 -3.91
CA PHE A 72 15.14 -4.65 -4.28
C PHE A 72 15.01 -5.35 -5.64
N THR A 73 13.90 -6.07 -5.86
CA THR A 73 13.56 -6.63 -7.17
C THR A 73 12.70 -5.63 -7.93
N LEU A 74 13.09 -5.23 -9.13
CA LEU A 74 12.30 -4.33 -9.97
C LEU A 74 11.02 -5.02 -10.46
N ALA A 75 9.91 -4.28 -10.50
CA ALA A 75 8.62 -4.81 -10.95
C ALA A 75 7.79 -3.77 -11.71
N GLU A 76 6.71 -4.22 -12.35
CA GLU A 76 5.74 -3.40 -13.05
C GLU A 76 4.34 -3.57 -12.42
N ALA A 77 3.56 -2.48 -12.35
CA ALA A 77 2.18 -2.54 -11.87
C ALA A 77 1.38 -1.33 -12.32
N SER A 78 0.05 -1.50 -12.37
CA SER A 78 -0.91 -0.42 -12.55
C SER A 78 -2.01 -0.56 -11.51
N GLN A 79 -2.11 0.40 -10.59
CA GLN A 79 -3.04 0.34 -9.47
C GLN A 79 -3.84 1.64 -9.38
N TYR A 80 -5.16 1.52 -9.33
CA TYR A 80 -6.07 2.65 -9.18
C TYR A 80 -7.14 2.36 -8.12
N ILE A 81 -7.47 3.37 -7.34
CA ILE A 81 -8.60 3.40 -6.41
C ILE A 81 -9.50 4.59 -6.73
N VAL A 82 -10.78 4.46 -6.40
CA VAL A 82 -11.75 5.54 -6.49
C VAL A 82 -12.06 6.01 -5.08
N LEU A 83 -11.80 7.28 -4.81
CA LEU A 83 -12.13 7.95 -3.55
C LEU A 83 -13.36 8.82 -3.76
N MET A 84 -14.28 8.80 -2.82
CA MET A 84 -15.46 9.66 -2.79
C MET A 84 -15.56 10.34 -1.42
N ASP A 85 -16.18 11.53 -1.36
CA ASP A 85 -16.70 12.01 -0.09
C ASP A 85 -17.79 11.06 0.43
N ASP A 86 -17.93 11.00 1.74
CA ASP A 86 -18.83 10.08 2.41
C ASP A 86 -20.29 10.30 2.03
N ARG A 87 -20.71 11.56 1.88
CA ARG A 87 -22.07 11.90 1.43
C ARG A 87 -22.35 11.37 0.03
N LEU A 88 -21.42 11.52 -0.92
CA LEU A 88 -21.59 11.01 -2.29
C LEU A 88 -21.65 9.47 -2.29
N ALA A 89 -20.80 8.83 -1.48
CA ALA A 89 -20.79 7.38 -1.36
C ALA A 89 -22.14 6.83 -0.86
N LEU A 90 -22.78 7.54 0.10
CA LEU A 90 -24.12 7.24 0.59
C LEU A 90 -25.21 7.50 -0.47
N GLU A 91 -25.20 8.69 -1.10
CA GLU A 91 -26.15 9.11 -2.14
C GLU A 91 -26.25 8.07 -3.28
N LEU A 92 -25.10 7.52 -3.67
CA LEU A 92 -24.97 6.54 -4.75
C LEU A 92 -25.09 5.08 -4.29
N GLY A 93 -25.12 4.78 -2.99
CA GLY A 93 -25.16 3.40 -2.50
C GLY A 93 -23.87 2.60 -2.73
N THR A 94 -22.73 3.26 -2.89
CA THR A 94 -21.49 2.58 -3.32
C THR A 94 -20.97 1.60 -2.27
N VAL A 95 -20.30 0.53 -2.73
CA VAL A 95 -19.64 -0.41 -1.83
C VAL A 95 -18.36 0.21 -1.29
N ILE A 96 -18.29 0.38 0.02
CA ILE A 96 -17.12 0.90 0.73
C ILE A 96 -16.16 -0.26 1.01
N TYR A 97 -14.93 -0.16 0.49
CA TYR A 97 -13.87 -1.14 0.74
C TYR A 97 -12.98 -0.78 1.95
N GLY A 98 -13.01 0.49 2.35
CA GLY A 98 -12.25 1.05 3.45
C GLY A 98 -12.28 2.58 3.35
N GLY A 99 -11.89 3.24 4.43
CA GLY A 99 -11.74 4.69 4.49
C GLY A 99 -10.28 5.09 4.50
N PHE A 100 -9.93 6.24 3.92
CA PHE A 100 -8.57 6.76 3.89
C PHE A 100 -8.51 8.13 4.59
N PRO A 101 -8.44 8.18 5.94
CA PRO A 101 -8.71 9.43 6.66
C PRO A 101 -7.54 10.41 6.62
N GLY A 102 -6.31 9.94 6.43
CA GLY A 102 -5.14 10.81 6.45
C GLY A 102 -3.90 10.23 5.80
N THR A 103 -3.07 11.16 5.31
CA THR A 103 -1.74 10.89 4.74
C THR A 103 -0.78 11.99 5.17
N PHE A 104 0.47 11.61 5.43
CA PHE A 104 1.49 12.49 6.01
C PHE A 104 2.76 12.33 5.20
N ILE A 105 3.33 13.47 4.78
CA ILE A 105 4.49 13.55 3.90
C ILE A 105 5.49 14.51 4.52
N ASN A 106 6.72 14.06 4.67
CA ASN A 106 7.82 14.83 5.25
C ASN A 106 9.12 14.49 4.52
N ALA A 107 9.88 15.53 4.16
CA ALA A 107 11.21 15.37 3.61
C ALA A 107 12.26 15.07 4.71
N ASP A 108 13.46 14.70 4.29
CA ASP A 108 14.57 14.34 5.19
C ASP A 108 15.43 15.54 5.66
N GLY A 109 15.23 16.73 5.10
CA GLY A 109 16.09 17.88 5.35
C GLY A 109 17.41 17.83 4.58
N ILE A 110 18.51 18.30 5.18
CA ILE A 110 19.85 18.33 4.55
C ILE A 110 20.40 16.90 4.44
N LYS A 111 20.83 16.51 3.23
CA LYS A 111 21.36 15.16 2.95
C LYS A 111 22.72 15.21 2.27
N LYS A 112 23.53 14.16 2.52
CA LYS A 112 24.77 13.90 1.76
C LYS A 112 24.46 13.22 0.43
N SER A 113 23.96 11.98 0.49
CA SER A 113 23.51 11.24 -0.70
C SER A 113 22.02 11.41 -0.92
N ILE A 114 21.63 11.59 -2.18
CA ILE A 114 20.22 11.76 -2.58
C ILE A 114 19.38 10.49 -2.36
N SER A 115 19.99 9.30 -2.47
CA SER A 115 19.31 8.00 -2.37
C SER A 115 19.35 7.38 -0.97
N ALA A 116 20.20 7.90 -0.08
CA ALA A 116 20.29 7.39 1.28
C ALA A 116 19.00 7.66 2.07
N PRO A 117 18.59 6.78 3.01
CA PRO A 117 17.45 7.04 3.90
C PRO A 117 17.69 8.26 4.80
N GLY A 118 16.63 8.75 5.45
CA GLY A 118 16.72 9.88 6.37
C GLY A 118 15.55 9.97 7.36
N PRO A 119 15.49 11.05 8.15
CA PRO A 119 14.62 11.12 9.33
C PRO A 119 13.15 11.41 9.02
N GLY A 120 12.79 11.80 7.79
CA GLY A 120 11.43 12.24 7.47
C GLY A 120 10.37 11.16 7.70
N ASN A 121 10.76 9.89 7.62
CA ASN A 121 9.86 8.76 7.86
C ASN A 121 9.38 8.66 9.32
N PHE A 122 10.19 9.07 10.30
CA PHE A 122 9.75 9.13 11.71
C PHE A 122 8.55 10.06 11.86
N LEU A 123 8.59 11.22 11.21
CA LEU A 123 7.52 12.21 11.28
C LEU A 123 6.27 11.73 10.55
N CYS A 124 6.42 11.15 9.35
CA CYS A 124 5.27 10.64 8.59
C CYS A 124 4.54 9.55 9.39
N PHE A 125 5.29 8.56 9.87
CA PHE A 125 4.72 7.37 10.47
C PHE A 125 4.10 7.68 11.85
N SER A 126 4.81 8.42 12.72
CA SER A 126 4.26 8.83 14.02
C SER A 126 3.00 9.70 13.90
N ARG A 127 2.94 10.62 12.91
CA ARG A 127 1.73 11.41 12.63
C ARG A 127 0.57 10.55 12.14
N ALA A 128 0.85 9.53 11.32
CA ALA A 128 -0.16 8.57 10.89
C ALA A 128 -0.76 7.83 12.08
N VAL A 129 0.08 7.30 12.98
CA VAL A 129 -0.35 6.58 14.18
C VAL A 129 -1.11 7.50 15.14
N SER A 130 -0.61 8.71 15.37
CA SER A 130 -1.30 9.72 16.20
C SER A 130 -2.69 10.06 15.65
N SER A 131 -2.78 10.34 14.35
CA SER A 131 -4.05 10.66 13.70
C SER A 131 -5.04 9.49 13.77
N ALA A 132 -4.58 8.27 13.52
CA ALA A 132 -5.43 7.08 13.62
C ALA A 132 -5.90 6.84 15.06
N SER A 133 -5.01 6.97 16.05
CA SER A 133 -5.34 6.84 17.47
C SER A 133 -6.41 7.84 17.91
N ASN A 134 -6.36 9.08 17.40
CA ASN A 134 -7.38 10.08 17.69
C ASN A 134 -8.72 9.77 17.01
N LEU A 135 -8.71 9.12 15.84
CA LEU A 135 -9.92 8.82 15.09
C LEU A 135 -10.66 7.57 15.61
N VAL A 136 -9.92 6.48 15.87
CA VAL A 136 -10.52 5.17 16.20
C VAL A 136 -10.25 4.71 17.63
N GLY A 137 -9.45 5.46 18.38
CA GLY A 137 -9.08 5.14 19.77
C GLY A 137 -7.78 4.34 19.88
N HIS A 138 -7.05 4.56 20.98
CA HIS A 138 -5.72 3.99 21.20
C HIS A 138 -5.71 2.46 21.32
N ASP A 139 -6.74 1.89 21.96
CA ASP A 139 -6.85 0.44 22.14
C ASP A 139 -7.05 -0.29 20.81
N VAL A 140 -7.79 0.31 19.87
CA VAL A 140 -7.96 -0.24 18.50
C VAL A 140 -6.62 -0.24 17.77
N ILE A 141 -5.80 0.79 17.95
CA ILE A 141 -4.45 0.82 17.34
C ILE A 141 -3.56 -0.27 17.93
N LYS A 142 -3.59 -0.49 19.25
CA LYS A 142 -2.78 -1.51 19.90
C LYS A 142 -3.16 -2.94 19.50
N LYS A 143 -4.46 -3.23 19.36
CA LYS A 143 -4.96 -4.60 19.20
C LYS A 143 -5.32 -4.95 17.76
N ASN A 144 -5.90 -4.00 17.03
CA ASN A 144 -6.57 -4.23 15.75
C ASN A 144 -5.91 -3.43 14.62
N SER A 145 -4.59 -3.24 14.68
CA SER A 145 -3.84 -2.62 13.60
C SER A 145 -2.62 -3.40 13.17
N PHE A 146 -2.21 -3.21 11.92
CA PHE A 146 -0.99 -3.77 11.37
C PHE A 146 -0.27 -2.78 10.46
N VAL A 147 1.01 -3.03 10.24
CA VAL A 147 1.87 -2.21 9.38
C VAL A 147 2.10 -2.95 8.07
N HIS A 148 1.72 -2.28 6.99
CA HIS A 148 2.18 -2.62 5.67
C HIS A 148 3.47 -1.84 5.38
N ALA A 149 4.61 -2.45 5.68
CA ALA A 149 5.92 -1.81 5.55
C ALA A 149 6.28 -1.48 4.10
N HIS A 150 7.19 -0.51 3.93
CA HIS A 150 7.82 -0.25 2.65
C HIS A 150 8.63 -1.47 2.21
N GLY A 151 9.43 -2.06 3.11
CA GLY A 151 9.99 -3.40 2.98
C GLY A 151 10.67 -3.65 1.64
N SER A 152 11.67 -2.84 1.27
CA SER A 152 12.27 -2.88 -0.08
C SER A 152 13.35 -3.93 -0.27
N SER A 153 13.57 -4.86 0.67
CA SER A 153 14.61 -5.90 0.53
C SER A 153 16.05 -5.34 0.40
N THR A 154 16.33 -4.20 1.04
CA THR A 154 17.69 -3.65 1.13
C THR A 154 18.21 -3.64 2.57
N PRO A 155 19.53 -3.83 2.80
CA PRO A 155 20.09 -3.83 4.16
C PRO A 155 19.85 -2.51 4.90
N ALA A 156 20.01 -1.38 4.19
CA ALA A 156 19.72 -0.07 4.77
C ALA A 156 18.22 0.06 5.16
N ASN A 157 17.29 -0.46 4.35
CA ASN A 157 15.87 -0.35 4.65
C ASN A 157 15.47 -1.22 5.84
N ARG A 158 15.93 -2.48 5.93
CA ARG A 158 15.49 -3.39 7.01
C ARG A 158 15.84 -2.84 8.39
N VAL A 159 17.02 -2.24 8.54
CA VAL A 159 17.45 -1.59 9.79
C VAL A 159 16.70 -0.28 10.04
N THR A 160 16.71 0.64 9.07
CA THR A 160 16.12 1.98 9.30
C THR A 160 14.61 1.98 9.39
N GLU A 161 13.92 1.11 8.67
CA GLU A 161 12.47 1.00 8.77
C GLU A 161 12.05 0.35 10.08
N SER A 162 12.71 -0.74 10.48
CA SER A 162 12.37 -1.40 11.75
C SER A 162 12.59 -0.47 12.94
N ASP A 163 13.66 0.32 12.96
CA ASP A 163 13.88 1.34 14.01
C ASP A 163 12.76 2.40 14.05
N VAL A 164 12.30 2.89 12.89
CA VAL A 164 11.16 3.84 12.82
C VAL A 164 9.89 3.22 13.39
N LEU A 165 9.58 2.00 12.98
CA LEU A 165 8.38 1.28 13.39
C LEU A 165 8.41 0.99 14.89
N ASP A 166 9.54 0.47 15.40
CA ASP A 166 9.72 0.05 16.78
C ASP A 166 9.69 1.24 17.76
N ARG A 167 10.42 2.32 17.46
CA ARG A 167 10.38 3.55 18.29
C ARG A 167 9.01 4.21 18.28
N THR A 168 8.28 4.11 17.17
CA THR A 168 6.88 4.56 17.13
C THR A 168 6.01 3.65 17.98
N ALA A 169 6.16 2.33 17.87
CA ALA A 169 5.45 1.38 18.72
C ALA A 169 5.71 1.66 20.21
N GLN A 170 6.97 1.95 20.58
CA GLN A 170 7.35 2.34 21.95
C GLN A 170 6.62 3.61 22.41
N ALA A 171 6.64 4.67 21.60
CA ALA A 171 6.00 5.94 21.92
C ALA A 171 4.47 5.80 22.11
N PHE A 172 3.84 4.86 21.39
CA PHE A 172 2.41 4.56 21.49
C PHE A 172 2.10 3.34 22.37
N ASN A 173 3.09 2.78 23.07
CA ASN A 173 2.94 1.60 23.92
C ASN A 173 2.24 0.41 23.21
N ILE A 174 2.67 0.12 21.98
CA ILE A 174 2.24 -1.02 21.16
C ILE A 174 3.30 -2.13 21.30
N PHE A 175 2.83 -3.38 21.27
CA PHE A 175 3.64 -4.61 21.34
C PHE A 175 3.14 -5.59 20.28
N ASP A 176 4.00 -6.54 19.89
CA ASP A 176 3.71 -7.60 18.91
C ASP A 176 3.05 -7.05 17.63
N TRP A 177 3.47 -5.85 17.21
CA TRP A 177 2.77 -5.12 16.16
C TRP A 177 3.00 -5.81 14.81
N PRO A 178 1.95 -6.30 14.13
CA PRO A 178 2.16 -7.16 12.97
C PRO A 178 2.70 -6.37 11.79
N VAL A 179 3.76 -6.87 11.16
CA VAL A 179 4.38 -6.26 9.99
C VAL A 179 4.35 -7.21 8.80
N THR A 180 3.82 -6.72 7.67
CA THR A 180 3.81 -7.41 6.38
C THR A 180 4.50 -6.58 5.29
N ALA A 181 4.97 -7.23 4.22
CA ALA A 181 5.70 -6.58 3.12
C ALA A 181 5.38 -7.22 1.75
N ILE A 182 4.34 -6.72 1.07
CA ILE A 182 3.89 -7.17 -0.28
C ILE A 182 4.99 -7.27 -1.33
N LYS A 183 6.09 -6.52 -1.20
CA LYS A 183 7.21 -6.57 -2.14
C LYS A 183 7.88 -7.94 -2.19
N SER A 184 7.71 -8.80 -1.17
CA SER A 184 8.13 -10.21 -1.23
C SER A 184 7.39 -11.01 -2.30
N TYR A 185 6.18 -10.59 -2.68
CA TYR A 185 5.33 -11.27 -3.66
C TYR A 185 5.43 -10.66 -5.05
N VAL A 186 5.49 -9.33 -5.13
CA VAL A 186 5.32 -8.61 -6.41
C VAL A 186 6.52 -7.75 -6.78
N GLY A 187 7.59 -7.74 -5.98
CA GLY A 187 8.73 -6.85 -6.18
C GLY A 187 8.38 -5.38 -5.92
N HIS A 188 9.19 -4.48 -6.47
CA HIS A 188 9.07 -3.02 -6.29
C HIS A 188 8.61 -2.35 -7.58
N SER A 189 7.32 -2.03 -7.66
CA SER A 189 6.65 -1.40 -8.81
C SER A 189 6.81 0.13 -8.87
N MET A 190 7.97 0.64 -8.42
CA MET A 190 8.30 2.07 -8.42
C MET A 190 7.17 2.97 -7.88
N ALA A 191 6.58 3.84 -8.69
CA ALA A 191 5.49 4.75 -8.28
C ALA A 191 4.20 4.03 -7.84
N ALA A 192 3.94 2.82 -8.37
CA ALA A 192 2.76 2.02 -8.03
C ALA A 192 2.90 1.23 -6.72
N ALA A 193 4.10 1.21 -6.10
CA ALA A 193 4.40 0.34 -4.95
C ALA A 193 3.47 0.52 -3.76
N SER A 194 3.13 1.78 -3.41
CA SER A 194 2.16 2.03 -2.34
C SER A 194 0.72 1.66 -2.73
N GLY A 195 0.40 1.64 -4.02
CA GLY A 195 -0.87 1.11 -4.53
C GLY A 195 -1.00 -0.38 -4.27
N ASP A 196 0.06 -1.17 -4.51
CA ASP A 196 0.08 -2.60 -4.19
C ASP A 196 -0.16 -2.85 -2.68
N GLN A 197 0.46 -2.02 -1.83
CA GLN A 197 0.26 -2.06 -0.38
C GLN A 197 -1.20 -1.77 0.02
N VAL A 198 -1.81 -0.73 -0.59
CA VAL A 198 -3.21 -0.35 -0.36
C VAL A 198 -4.16 -1.48 -0.75
N ILE A 199 -4.01 -2.05 -1.95
CA ILE A 199 -4.89 -3.12 -2.43
C ILE A 199 -4.75 -4.39 -1.58
N SER A 200 -3.52 -4.74 -1.18
CA SER A 200 -3.25 -5.84 -0.25
C SER A 200 -3.92 -5.63 1.12
N ALA A 201 -3.83 -4.41 1.67
CA ALA A 201 -4.48 -4.08 2.94
C ALA A 201 -6.02 -4.17 2.87
N LEU A 202 -6.63 -3.73 1.76
CA LEU A 202 -8.07 -3.91 1.55
C LEU A 202 -8.45 -5.40 1.45
N GLY A 203 -7.59 -6.22 0.84
CA GLY A 203 -7.72 -7.68 0.85
C GLY A 203 -7.67 -8.25 2.27
N THR A 204 -6.74 -7.77 3.11
CA THR A 204 -6.65 -8.15 4.53
C THR A 204 -7.95 -7.83 5.26
N PHE A 205 -8.56 -6.66 5.07
CA PHE A 205 -9.86 -6.38 5.70
C PHE A 205 -11.00 -7.26 5.22
N SER A 206 -10.97 -7.67 3.94
CA SER A 206 -12.02 -8.51 3.36
C SER A 206 -11.94 -9.96 3.80
N TYR A 207 -10.74 -10.50 4.01
CA TYR A 207 -10.51 -11.92 4.31
C TYR A 207 -10.00 -12.16 5.73
N GLN A 208 -9.64 -11.11 6.46
CA GLN A 208 -8.99 -11.17 7.77
C GLN A 208 -7.76 -12.09 7.75
N ILE A 209 -6.95 -11.99 6.69
CA ILE A 209 -5.67 -12.68 6.56
C ILE A 209 -4.60 -11.64 6.27
N ILE A 210 -3.61 -11.51 7.17
CA ILE A 210 -2.41 -10.71 6.91
C ILE A 210 -1.38 -11.61 6.23
N PRO A 211 -0.91 -11.30 5.01
CA PRO A 211 0.08 -12.13 4.32
C PRO A 211 1.43 -12.12 5.04
N GLY A 212 2.07 -13.27 5.16
CA GLY A 212 3.45 -13.37 5.66
C GLY A 212 4.50 -12.94 4.64
N ILE A 213 5.74 -12.71 5.06
CA ILE A 213 6.91 -12.47 4.21
C ILE A 213 7.55 -13.83 3.89
N LYS A 214 6.91 -14.58 3.00
CA LYS A 214 7.21 -16.00 2.74
C LYS A 214 8.54 -16.27 2.03
N THR A 215 9.26 -15.22 1.65
CA THR A 215 10.56 -15.32 0.97
C THR A 215 11.74 -15.40 1.94
N ILE A 216 11.48 -15.31 3.25
CA ILE A 216 12.49 -15.37 4.31
C ILE A 216 12.10 -16.44 5.33
N ASN A 217 13.11 -17.15 5.86
CA ASN A 217 12.91 -18.15 6.92
C ASN A 217 13.15 -17.59 8.33
N LYS A 218 13.84 -16.44 8.41
CA LYS A 218 14.20 -15.74 9.63
C LYS A 218 14.36 -14.26 9.29
N VAL A 219 14.00 -13.40 10.24
CA VAL A 219 14.34 -11.97 10.20
C VAL A 219 15.86 -11.82 10.42
N ALA A 220 16.49 -10.89 9.70
CA ALA A 220 17.92 -10.62 9.88
C ALA A 220 18.24 -10.09 11.28
N ASP A 221 19.45 -10.37 11.76
CA ASP A 221 19.85 -10.09 13.15
C ASP A 221 19.99 -8.60 13.47
N ASP A 222 20.11 -7.75 12.44
CA ASP A 222 20.22 -6.29 12.57
C ASP A 222 18.87 -5.56 12.52
N VAL A 223 17.75 -6.29 12.40
CA VAL A 223 16.40 -5.73 12.40
C VAL A 223 15.91 -5.55 13.82
N ASN A 224 15.43 -4.36 14.16
CA ASN A 224 14.81 -4.11 15.46
C ASN A 224 13.44 -4.81 15.54
N GLN A 225 13.28 -5.68 16.53
CA GLN A 225 12.12 -6.56 16.71
C GLN A 225 11.51 -6.44 18.11
N GLU A 226 11.94 -5.50 18.96
CA GLU A 226 11.53 -5.45 20.37
C GLU A 226 10.00 -5.36 20.55
N ARG A 227 9.31 -4.66 19.65
CA ARG A 227 7.85 -4.44 19.71
C ARG A 227 7.12 -4.84 18.43
N LEU A 228 7.82 -5.43 17.48
CA LEU A 228 7.32 -5.71 16.14
C LEU A 228 7.29 -7.21 15.90
N GLU A 229 6.24 -7.68 15.24
CA GLU A 229 6.15 -9.05 14.79
C GLU A 229 6.15 -9.11 13.26
N PHE A 230 7.33 -9.37 12.68
CA PHE A 230 7.45 -9.61 11.24
C PHE A 230 6.90 -10.99 10.90
N LEU A 231 5.78 -11.01 10.18
CA LEU A 231 5.05 -12.25 9.90
C LEU A 231 5.82 -13.09 8.88
N LEU A 232 6.26 -14.29 9.25
CA LEU A 232 6.89 -15.25 8.32
C LEU A 232 5.85 -16.14 7.61
N GLY A 233 4.71 -16.35 8.26
CA GLY A 233 3.54 -17.05 7.72
C GLY A 233 2.30 -16.14 7.69
N ASP A 234 1.25 -16.60 7.02
CA ASP A 234 -0.02 -15.86 7.01
C ASP A 234 -0.67 -15.90 8.39
N ARG A 235 -1.21 -14.77 8.83
CA ARG A 235 -1.97 -14.68 10.08
C ARG A 235 -3.45 -14.60 9.79
N ASN A 236 -4.23 -15.53 10.34
CA ASN A 236 -5.69 -15.44 10.39
C ASN A 236 -6.11 -14.54 11.58
N CYS A 237 -6.92 -13.52 11.28
CA CYS A 237 -7.44 -12.52 12.21
C CYS A 237 -8.97 -12.58 12.35
N GLU A 238 -9.66 -13.63 11.89
CA GLU A 238 -11.13 -13.73 11.97
C GLU A 238 -11.65 -13.64 13.41
N ALA A 239 -10.91 -14.19 14.38
CA ALA A 239 -11.27 -14.14 15.79
C ALA A 239 -11.04 -12.75 16.43
N ASP A 240 -10.10 -11.97 15.90
CA ASP A 240 -9.80 -10.59 16.34
C ASP A 240 -9.49 -9.70 15.12
N PRO A 241 -10.54 -9.20 14.43
CA PRO A 241 -10.38 -8.56 13.13
C PRO A 241 -9.48 -7.32 13.13
N MET A 242 -8.67 -7.19 12.09
CA MET A 242 -7.89 -5.98 11.86
C MET A 242 -8.79 -4.86 11.33
N HIS A 243 -8.65 -3.68 11.93
CA HIS A 243 -9.45 -2.50 11.63
C HIS A 243 -8.64 -1.35 11.03
N VAL A 244 -7.32 -1.34 11.23
CA VAL A 244 -6.44 -0.26 10.74
C VAL A 244 -5.21 -0.86 10.07
N ALA A 245 -4.88 -0.35 8.88
CA ALA A 245 -3.66 -0.71 8.16
C ALA A 245 -2.82 0.55 7.94
N PHE A 246 -1.59 0.56 8.46
CA PHE A 246 -0.64 1.64 8.20
C PHE A 246 0.17 1.34 6.94
N ILE A 247 0.07 2.21 5.94
CA ILE A 247 0.80 2.09 4.67
C ILE A 247 2.04 2.97 4.76
N ASN A 248 3.22 2.36 4.86
CA ASN A 248 4.49 3.07 4.93
C ASN A 248 5.21 3.02 3.58
N SER A 249 5.67 4.18 3.09
CA SER A 249 6.38 4.25 1.81
C SER A 249 7.49 5.29 1.83
N LYS A 250 8.62 4.94 1.23
CA LYS A 250 9.79 5.79 1.08
C LYS A 250 10.27 5.77 -0.37
N GLY A 251 11.06 6.77 -0.74
CA GLY A 251 11.68 6.87 -2.06
C GLY A 251 12.92 7.74 -2.02
N PHE A 252 13.72 7.67 -3.09
CA PHE A 252 14.91 8.53 -3.24
C PHE A 252 14.54 10.01 -3.19
N GLY A 253 15.53 10.87 -2.91
CA GLY A 253 15.34 12.31 -2.79
C GLY A 253 14.79 12.75 -1.44
N GLY A 254 14.78 11.86 -0.44
CA GLY A 254 14.19 12.12 0.86
C GLY A 254 12.66 12.25 0.79
N ASN A 255 12.02 11.40 -0.01
CA ASN A 255 10.56 11.34 -0.12
C ASN A 255 10.03 10.27 0.84
N ASN A 256 9.26 10.69 1.85
CA ASN A 256 8.62 9.79 2.80
C ASN A 256 7.13 10.08 2.86
N ALA A 257 6.33 9.02 2.90
CA ALA A 257 4.89 9.13 3.08
C ALA A 257 4.33 7.96 3.88
N SER A 258 3.52 8.28 4.88
CA SER A 258 2.74 7.29 5.62
C SER A 258 1.28 7.70 5.62
N GLY A 259 0.40 6.73 5.43
CA GLY A 259 -1.03 6.92 5.56
C GLY A 259 -1.64 5.72 6.27
N TYR A 260 -2.93 5.81 6.57
CA TYR A 260 -3.64 4.68 7.16
C TYR A 260 -5.01 4.51 6.51
N ILE A 261 -5.42 3.25 6.43
CA ILE A 261 -6.73 2.85 5.94
C ILE A 261 -7.49 2.26 7.12
N ILE A 262 -8.78 2.58 7.22
CA ILE A 262 -9.69 1.97 8.18
C ILE A 262 -10.62 0.99 7.47
N SER A 263 -10.91 -0.13 8.13
CA SER A 263 -11.79 -1.19 7.62
C SER A 263 -13.21 -0.69 7.30
N PRO A 264 -13.96 -1.35 6.39
CA PRO A 264 -15.36 -1.02 6.11
C PRO A 264 -16.21 -0.90 7.37
N GLN A 265 -16.04 -1.82 8.33
CA GLN A 265 -16.78 -1.84 9.59
C GLN A 265 -16.55 -0.54 10.38
N LYS A 266 -15.30 -0.08 10.45
CA LYS A 266 -14.97 1.15 11.16
C LYS A 266 -15.45 2.39 10.42
N VAL A 267 -15.54 2.35 9.09
CA VAL A 267 -16.20 3.41 8.31
C VAL A 267 -17.69 3.44 8.61
N GLU A 268 -18.37 2.29 8.61
CA GLU A 268 -19.81 2.20 8.91
C GLU A 268 -20.13 2.74 10.31
N GLU A 269 -19.31 2.42 11.32
CA GLU A 269 -19.44 3.00 12.67
C GLU A 269 -19.33 4.53 12.68
N LEU A 270 -18.43 5.10 11.87
CA LEU A 270 -18.27 6.55 11.76
C LEU A 270 -19.43 7.19 11.00
N LEU A 271 -19.94 6.54 9.96
CA LEU A 271 -21.12 7.00 9.21
C LEU A 271 -22.37 7.00 10.09
N ALA A 272 -22.57 5.96 10.91
CA ALA A 272 -23.68 5.86 11.88
C ALA A 272 -23.65 6.91 12.99
N ARG A 273 -22.48 7.49 13.28
CA ARG A 273 -22.36 8.64 14.20
C ARG A 273 -22.66 9.98 13.52
N LYS A 274 -22.55 10.05 12.19
CA LYS A 274 -22.59 11.30 11.42
C LYS A 274 -23.93 11.53 10.71
N TYR A 275 -24.59 10.47 10.25
CA TYR A 275 -25.82 10.53 9.46
C TYR A 275 -26.98 9.86 10.19
N ASP A 276 -28.21 10.26 9.87
CA ASP A 276 -29.43 9.68 10.42
C ASP A 276 -29.76 8.29 9.85
N ASP A 277 -30.65 7.58 10.55
CA ASP A 277 -31.05 6.22 10.22
C ASP A 277 -31.74 6.11 8.85
N ASP A 278 -32.48 7.13 8.42
CA ASP A 278 -33.19 7.15 7.14
C ASP A 278 -32.20 7.19 5.97
N MET A 279 -31.17 8.04 6.05
CA MET A 279 -30.12 8.12 5.05
C MET A 279 -29.30 6.83 4.98
N LEU A 280 -29.04 6.19 6.12
CA LEU A 280 -28.36 4.90 6.17
C LEU A 280 -29.22 3.75 5.64
N ALA A 281 -30.54 3.77 5.85
CA ALA A 281 -31.45 2.80 5.29
C ALA A 281 -31.49 2.88 3.75
N ASP A 282 -31.63 4.09 3.19
CA ASP A 282 -31.59 4.35 1.75
C ASP A 282 -30.24 3.91 1.14
N TYR A 283 -29.12 4.24 1.79
CA TYR A 283 -27.79 3.76 1.40
C TYR A 283 -27.73 2.23 1.30
N ASN A 284 -28.24 1.53 2.32
CA ASN A 284 -28.21 0.07 2.38
C ASN A 284 -29.04 -0.57 1.26
N GLU A 285 -30.22 -0.02 0.95
CA GLU A 285 -31.07 -0.50 -0.15
C GLU A 285 -30.35 -0.38 -1.50
N LYS A 286 -29.80 0.81 -1.80
CA LYS A 286 -29.03 1.07 -3.03
C LYS A 286 -27.80 0.18 -3.13
N ARG A 287 -27.10 -0.03 -2.01
CA ARG A 287 -25.91 -0.88 -1.93
C ARG A 287 -26.18 -2.34 -2.29
N ILE A 288 -27.32 -2.89 -1.87
CA ILE A 288 -27.71 -4.27 -2.21
C ILE A 288 -27.82 -4.43 -3.74
N VAL A 289 -28.41 -3.45 -4.42
CA VAL A 289 -28.54 -3.45 -5.89
C VAL A 289 -27.16 -3.41 -6.55
N LEU A 290 -26.29 -2.49 -6.13
CA LEU A 290 -24.95 -2.37 -6.70
C LEU A 290 -24.06 -3.59 -6.42
N CYS A 291 -24.20 -4.24 -5.27
CA CYS A 291 -23.53 -5.49 -4.96
C CYS A 291 -23.87 -6.60 -5.98
N LYS A 292 -25.15 -6.70 -6.40
CA LYS A 292 -25.57 -7.67 -7.43
C LYS A 292 -24.93 -7.37 -8.78
N VAL A 293 -24.94 -6.10 -9.21
CA VAL A 293 -24.31 -5.66 -10.46
C VAL A 293 -22.80 -5.97 -10.45
N ARG A 294 -22.11 -5.63 -9.36
CA ARG A 294 -20.69 -5.89 -9.17
C ARG A 294 -20.36 -7.39 -9.26
N ARG A 295 -21.14 -8.27 -8.61
CA ARG A 295 -20.94 -9.72 -8.70
C ARG A 295 -21.06 -10.22 -10.15
N ARG A 296 -22.04 -9.72 -10.90
CA ARG A 296 -22.20 -10.03 -12.33
C ARG A 296 -21.00 -9.57 -13.17
N MET A 297 -20.52 -8.34 -12.94
CA MET A 297 -19.33 -7.83 -13.62
C MET A 297 -18.07 -8.67 -13.30
N LYS A 298 -17.88 -9.04 -12.03
CA LYS A 298 -16.79 -9.93 -11.61
C LYS A 298 -16.85 -11.31 -12.28
N SER A 299 -18.03 -11.90 -12.44
CA SER A 299 -18.20 -13.17 -13.18
C SER A 299 -17.74 -13.02 -14.63
N LYS A 300 -18.23 -11.98 -15.32
CA LYS A 300 -17.86 -11.70 -16.71
C LYS A 300 -16.35 -11.50 -16.90
N LEU A 301 -15.69 -10.81 -15.97
CA LEU A 301 -14.24 -10.62 -15.99
C LEU A 301 -13.47 -11.93 -15.79
N ARG A 302 -14.00 -12.88 -15.00
CA ARG A 302 -13.39 -14.22 -14.83
C ARG A 302 -13.59 -15.11 -16.05
N GLU A 303 -14.70 -14.93 -16.77
CA GLU A 303 -15.01 -15.64 -18.01
C GLU A 303 -14.20 -15.12 -19.21
N GLN A 304 -13.68 -13.89 -19.15
CA GLN A 304 -12.79 -13.32 -20.16
C GLN A 304 -11.37 -13.88 -20.02
N SER A 305 -10.86 -14.51 -21.09
CA SER A 305 -9.47 -14.99 -21.12
C SER A 305 -8.49 -13.81 -21.10
N TRP A 306 -7.31 -14.00 -20.52
CA TRP A 306 -6.23 -12.99 -20.48
C TRP A 306 -5.93 -12.34 -21.85
N MET A 307 -6.11 -13.07 -22.96
CA MET A 307 -5.93 -12.53 -24.32
C MET A 307 -6.97 -11.47 -24.72
N SER A 308 -8.20 -11.55 -24.19
CA SER A 308 -9.26 -10.59 -24.49
C SER A 308 -9.07 -9.24 -23.77
N LEU A 309 -8.42 -9.23 -22.60
CA LEU A 309 -8.01 -8.03 -21.88
C LEU A 309 -6.89 -7.27 -22.60
N ILE A 310 -5.91 -7.97 -23.17
CA ILE A 310 -4.84 -7.36 -23.99
C ILE A 310 -5.43 -6.71 -25.26
N ASN A 311 -6.40 -7.36 -25.90
CA ASN A 311 -7.08 -6.77 -27.06
C ASN A 311 -7.92 -5.54 -26.69
N LEU A 312 -8.46 -5.45 -25.47
CA LEU A 312 -9.17 -4.27 -25.00
C LEU A 312 -8.24 -3.05 -24.80
N VAL A 313 -6.98 -3.29 -24.41
CA VAL A 313 -5.94 -2.25 -24.33
C VAL A 313 -5.44 -1.87 -25.73
N LYS A 314 -5.33 -2.82 -26.67
CA LYS A 314 -4.96 -2.52 -28.08
C LYS A 314 -6.06 -1.80 -28.87
N ILE A 315 -7.35 -2.00 -28.55
CA ILE A 315 -8.47 -1.46 -29.35
C ILE A 315 -8.91 -0.05 -28.92
N ARG A 316 -8.42 0.51 -27.79
CA ARG A 316 -8.76 1.88 -27.36
C ARG A 316 -7.72 2.96 -27.66
N LEU A 317 -6.60 2.63 -28.29
CA LEU A 317 -5.59 3.60 -28.76
C LEU A 317 -5.77 4.08 -30.21
N MET A 318 -6.85 3.69 -30.90
CA MET A 318 -7.14 4.10 -32.30
C MET A 318 -8.26 5.13 -32.46
N ASN A 319 -8.63 5.88 -31.42
CA ASN A 319 -9.62 6.98 -31.53
C ASN A 319 -9.16 8.28 -30.85
N LEU A 320 -7.95 8.74 -31.21
CA LEU A 320 -7.58 10.15 -31.08
C LEU A 320 -7.22 10.65 -32.49
N ILE A 321 -8.25 11.09 -33.22
CA ILE A 321 -8.07 11.85 -34.45
C ILE A 321 -7.48 13.21 -34.06
N SER A 322 -6.40 13.56 -34.75
CA SER A 322 -5.72 14.85 -34.68
C SER A 322 -6.69 15.99 -35.04
N THR A 323 -7.08 16.81 -34.08
CA THR A 323 -7.63 18.14 -34.36
C THR A 323 -6.49 19.12 -34.58
N SER A 324 -5.80 18.96 -35.70
CA SER A 324 -4.86 19.93 -36.24
C SER A 324 -5.38 20.42 -37.58
N HIS A 325 -6.57 21.05 -37.58
CA HIS A 325 -7.10 21.93 -38.64
C HIS A 325 -8.42 22.57 -38.16
N LEU A 326 -8.32 23.54 -37.24
CA LEU A 326 -9.33 24.57 -37.00
C LEU A 326 -8.60 25.82 -36.47
N MET A 327 -7.74 26.37 -37.32
CA MET A 327 -7.34 27.79 -37.35
C MET A 327 -6.94 28.11 -38.79
N GLU A 328 -7.95 28.32 -39.62
CA GLU A 328 -8.06 29.39 -40.61
C GLU A 328 -9.44 30.02 -40.41
#